data_AF-A0A136LSP2-F1
#
_entry.id   AF-A0A136LSP2-F1
#
_cell.length_a   1.000
_cell.length_b   1.000
_cell.length_c   1.000
_cell.angle_alpha   90.00
_cell.angle_beta   90.00
_cell.angle_gamma   90.00
#
_symmetry.space_group_name_H-M   'P 1'
#
loop_
_entity.id
_entity.type
_entity.pdbx_description
1 polymer ?
#
loop_
_entity_poly.entity_id
_entity_poly.type
_entity_poly.pdbx_seq_one_letter_code
_entity_poly.pdbx_strand_id
1 'polypeptide(L)'
;MSDIIRVPYTELFQRAASIRQQAEVVRQEISTLDETVTSIDWMGQRAQRFFNMWEEARPQMQQWVTILESFATDLENQARRMQTADESF
;
A
#
# COMPACT_ATOMS: atom_id res chain seq x y z
N MET A 1 -20.68 -0.97 -26.65
CA MET A 1 -21.18 -0.09 -25.58
C MET A 1 -20.52 -0.58 -24.32
N SER A 2 -19.53 0.16 -23.81
CA SER A 2 -18.87 -0.16 -22.55
C SER A 2 -19.93 -0.08 -21.47
N ASP A 3 -20.28 -1.21 -20.84
CA ASP A 3 -21.09 -1.20 -19.62
C ASP A 3 -20.37 -0.29 -18.63
N ILE A 4 -20.93 0.89 -18.39
CA ILE A 4 -20.46 1.80 -17.36
C ILE A 4 -20.80 1.10 -16.06
N ILE A 5 -19.85 0.34 -15.51
CA ILE A 5 -19.96 -0.22 -14.17
C ILE A 5 -20.08 0.99 -13.24
N ARG A 6 -21.32 1.26 -12.79
CA ARG A 6 -21.64 2.37 -11.91
C ARG A 6 -21.23 1.98 -10.50
N VAL A 7 -19.94 2.12 -10.20
CA VAL A 7 -19.41 1.92 -8.85
C VAL A 7 -19.90 3.10 -7.97
N PRO A 8 -20.66 2.85 -6.89
CA PRO A 8 -21.09 3.91 -5.98
C PRO A 8 -19.89 4.60 -5.31
N TYR A 9 -19.99 5.90 -5.00
CA TYR A 9 -18.92 6.62 -4.30
C TYR A 9 -18.62 6.01 -2.92
N THR A 10 -19.62 5.41 -2.26
CA THR A 10 -19.45 4.69 -1.00
C THR A 10 -18.55 3.47 -1.15
N GLU A 11 -18.66 2.74 -2.26
CA GLU A 11 -17.81 1.59 -2.56
C GLU A 11 -16.36 2.01 -2.86
N LEU A 12 -16.18 3.15 -3.53
CA LEU A 12 -14.84 3.73 -3.76
C LEU A 12 -14.16 4.11 -2.44
N PHE A 13 -14.89 4.73 -1.49
CA PHE A 13 -14.36 5.03 -0.16
C PHE A 13 -13.98 3.75 0.61
N GLN A 14 -14.80 2.71 0.56
CA GLN A 14 -14.50 1.43 1.19
C GLN A 14 -13.24 0.78 0.60
N ARG A 15 -13.12 0.78 -0.73
CA ARG A 15 -11.94 0.24 -1.42
C ARG A 15 -10.68 1.03 -1.05
N ALA A 16 -10.75 2.36 -1.03
CA ALA A 16 -9.63 3.21 -0.61
C ALA A 16 -9.20 2.93 0.84
N ALA A 17 -10.14 2.80 1.77
CA ALA A 17 -9.86 2.43 3.16
C ALA A 17 -9.19 1.06 3.28
N SER A 18 -9.68 0.06 2.53
CA SER A 18 -9.07 -1.28 2.48
C SER A 18 -7.64 -1.23 1.93
N ILE A 19 -7.38 -0.42 0.91
CA ILE A 19 -6.03 -0.27 0.34
C ILE A 19 -5.09 0.38 1.35
N ARG A 20 -5.53 1.43 2.07
CA ARG A 20 -4.74 2.04 3.14
C ARG A 20 -4.40 1.04 4.24
N GLN A 21 -5.36 0.21 4.63
CA GLN A 21 -5.13 -0.84 5.61
C GLN A 21 -4.07 -1.85 5.13
N GLN A 22 -4.14 -2.27 3.87
CA GLN A 22 -3.13 -3.16 3.29
C GLN A 22 -1.75 -2.50 3.24
N ALA A 23 -1.67 -1.22 2.87
CA ALA A 23 -0.41 -0.48 2.88
C ALA A 23 0.21 -0.42 4.28
N GLU A 24 -0.62 -0.25 5.32
CA GLU A 24 -0.17 -0.28 6.71
C GLU A 24 0.32 -1.66 7.15
N VAL A 25 -0.35 -2.74 6.75
CA VAL A 25 0.12 -4.12 7.00
C VAL A 25 1.51 -4.32 6.38
N VAL A 26 1.70 -3.91 5.12
CA VAL A 26 3.00 -4.03 4.45
C VAL A 26 4.08 -3.22 5.17
N ARG A 27 3.77 -2.01 5.69
CA ARG A 27 4.74 -1.24 6.51
C ARG A 27 5.15 -1.99 7.77
N GLN A 28 4.20 -2.60 8.46
CA GLN A 28 4.46 -3.35 9.69
C GLN A 28 5.30 -4.60 9.41
N GLU A 29 5.03 -5.30 8.31
CA GLU A 29 5.85 -6.42 7.84
C GLU A 29 7.28 -5.97 7.53
N ILE A 30 7.46 -4.83 6.83
CA ILE A 30 8.79 -4.28 6.57
C ILE A 30 9.54 -4.00 7.87
N SER A 31 8.88 -3.38 8.86
CA SER A 31 9.49 -3.08 10.16
C SER A 31 9.91 -4.35 10.90
N THR A 32 9.03 -5.35 10.92
CA THR A 32 9.29 -6.64 11.57
C THR A 32 10.48 -7.37 10.93
N LEU A 33 10.57 -7.32 9.60
CA LEU A 33 11.69 -7.90 8.86
C LEU A 33 12.99 -7.15 9.11
N ASP A 34 12.96 -5.81 9.21
CA ASP A 34 14.15 -4.99 9.52
C ASP A 34 14.68 -5.31 10.94
N GLU A 35 13.79 -5.47 11.91
CA GLU A 35 14.14 -5.92 13.27
C GLU A 35 14.74 -7.33 13.25
N THR A 36 14.14 -8.24 12.49
CA THR A 36 14.62 -9.62 12.36
C THR A 36 16.02 -9.65 11.74
N VAL A 37 16.24 -8.89 10.67
CA VAL A 37 17.53 -8.71 9.99
C VAL A 37 18.58 -8.19 10.97
N THR A 38 18.25 -7.14 11.72
CA THR A 38 19.14 -6.55 12.72
C THR A 38 19.49 -7.54 13.83
N SER A 39 18.53 -8.38 14.24
CA SER A 39 18.73 -9.38 15.29
C SER A 39 19.68 -10.53 14.90
N ILE A 40 19.84 -10.81 13.60
CA ILE A 40 20.69 -11.89 13.07
C ILE A 40 22.00 -11.39 12.47
N ASP A 41 22.30 -10.08 12.56
CA ASP A 41 23.53 -9.47 12.04
C ASP A 41 24.81 -10.17 12.52
N TRP A 42 24.79 -10.67 13.75
CA TRP A 42 25.89 -11.45 14.35
C TRP A 42 26.24 -12.76 13.61
N MET A 43 25.38 -13.27 12.73
CA MET A 43 25.63 -14.49 11.94
C MET A 43 26.62 -14.28 10.79
N GLY A 44 26.96 -13.04 10.46
CA GLY A 44 27.99 -12.68 9.48
C GLY A 44 27.76 -13.29 8.10
N GLN A 45 28.81 -13.87 7.48
CA GLN A 45 28.78 -14.38 6.10
C GLN A 45 27.68 -15.41 5.81
N ARG A 46 27.18 -16.13 6.82
CA ARG A 46 26.09 -17.12 6.64
C ARG A 46 24.76 -16.45 6.30
N ALA A 47 24.53 -15.22 6.77
CA ALA A 47 23.33 -14.44 6.52
C ALA A 47 23.51 -13.37 5.42
N GLN A 48 24.73 -13.18 4.90
CA GLN A 48 25.03 -12.13 3.91
C GLN A 48 24.10 -12.15 2.68
N ARG A 49 23.75 -13.34 2.17
CA ARG A 49 22.82 -13.45 1.04
C ARG A 49 21.44 -12.90 1.37
N PHE A 50 20.99 -13.12 2.61
CA PHE A 50 19.71 -12.60 3.09
C PHE A 50 19.76 -11.09 3.28
N PHE A 51 20.86 -10.54 3.82
CA PHE A 51 21.04 -9.08 3.95
C PHE A 51 21.04 -8.38 2.59
N ASN A 52 21.79 -8.90 1.61
CA ASN A 52 21.80 -8.32 0.28
C ASN A 52 20.39 -8.35 -0.36
N MET A 53 19.69 -9.48 -0.23
CA MET A 53 18.32 -9.61 -0.72
C MET A 53 17.37 -8.64 -0.01
N TRP A 54 17.53 -8.45 1.30
CA TRP A 54 16.75 -7.50 2.09
C TRP A 54 17.02 -6.04 1.67
N GLU A 55 18.28 -5.66 1.52
CA GLU A 55 18.68 -4.32 1.07
C GLU A 55 18.13 -4.00 -0.32
N GLU A 56 18.06 -4.99 -1.21
CA GLU A 56 17.48 -4.83 -2.55
C GLU A 56 15.94 -4.75 -2.52
N ALA A 57 15.28 -5.57 -1.69
CA ALA A 57 13.83 -5.69 -1.65
C ALA A 57 13.15 -4.58 -0.84
N ARG A 58 13.75 -4.15 0.28
CA ARG A 58 13.20 -3.13 1.17
C ARG A 58 12.76 -1.84 0.45
N PRO A 59 13.59 -1.18 -0.39
CA PRO A 59 13.16 0.04 -1.07
C PRO A 59 12.01 -0.21 -2.05
N GLN A 60 11.95 -1.38 -2.69
CA GLN A 60 10.86 -1.73 -3.59
C GLN A 60 9.53 -1.89 -2.84
N MET A 61 9.56 -2.51 -1.66
CA MET A 61 8.36 -2.62 -0.80
C MET A 61 7.91 -1.26 -0.26
N GLN A 62 8.84 -0.39 0.13
CA GLN A 62 8.52 0.99 0.53
C GLN A 62 7.90 1.80 -0.61
N GLN A 63 8.41 1.63 -1.84
CA GLN A 63 7.82 2.23 -3.03
C GLN A 63 6.41 1.69 -3.29
N TRP A 64 6.20 0.38 -3.13
CA TRP A 64 4.89 -0.24 -3.29
C TRP A 64 3.86 0.34 -2.30
N VAL A 65 4.22 0.50 -1.04
CA VAL A 65 3.40 1.18 -0.02
C VAL A 65 3.00 2.58 -0.49
N THR A 66 3.95 3.35 -1.02
CA THR A 66 3.69 4.71 -1.53
C THR A 66 2.69 4.69 -2.69
N ILE A 67 2.82 3.71 -3.59
CA ILE A 67 1.89 3.53 -4.72
C ILE A 67 0.48 3.20 -4.22
N LEU A 68 0.35 2.30 -3.24
CA LEU A 68 -0.95 1.94 -2.66
C LEU A 68 -1.63 3.16 -2.02
N GLU A 69 -0.88 3.97 -1.28
CA GLU A 69 -1.42 5.19 -0.65
C GLU A 69 -1.84 6.25 -1.67
N SER A 70 -1.05 6.44 -2.73
CA SER A 70 -1.41 7.34 -3.83
C SER A 70 -2.70 6.86 -4.49
N PHE A 71 -2.80 5.56 -4.78
CA PHE A 71 -3.97 4.99 -5.40
C PHE A 71 -5.23 5.11 -4.52
N ALA A 72 -5.11 4.86 -3.21
CA ALA A 72 -6.20 5.09 -2.27
C ALA A 72 -6.65 6.57 -2.25
N THR A 73 -5.70 7.50 -2.28
CA THR A 73 -5.98 8.93 -2.34
C THR A 73 -6.72 9.32 -3.63
N ASP A 74 -6.32 8.76 -4.77
CA ASP A 74 -6.99 9.00 -6.05
C ASP A 74 -8.43 8.47 -6.06
N LEU A 75 -8.66 7.29 -5.48
CA LEU A 75 -9.99 6.73 -5.31
C LEU A 75 -10.88 7.59 -4.41
N GLU A 76 -10.36 8.09 -3.28
CA GLU A 76 -11.09 9.01 -2.41
C GLU A 76 -11.42 10.34 -3.11
N ASN A 77 -10.47 10.89 -3.87
CA ASN A 77 -10.69 12.11 -4.64
C ASN A 77 -11.79 11.92 -5.70
N GLN A 78 -11.78 10.78 -6.40
CA GLN A 78 -12.82 10.45 -7.37
C GLN A 78 -14.18 10.26 -6.68
N ALA A 79 -14.23 9.56 -5.55
CA ALA A 79 -15.44 9.37 -4.76
C ALA A 79 -16.04 10.70 -4.30
N ARG A 80 -15.21 11.63 -3.80
CA ARG A 80 -15.64 12.97 -3.40
C ARG A 80 -16.23 13.76 -4.56
N ARG A 81 -15.58 13.72 -5.74
CA ARG A 81 -16.11 14.38 -6.96
C ARG A 81 -17.50 13.84 -7.34
N MET A 82 -17.68 12.52 -7.25
CA MET A 82 -18.98 11.89 -7.52
C MET A 82 -20.03 12.27 -6.49
N GLN A 83 -19.69 12.28 -5.20
CA GLN A 83 -20.59 12.71 -4.14
C GLN A 83 -21.05 14.16 -4.33
N THR A 84 -20.12 15.09 -4.61
CA THR A 84 -20.46 16.49 -4.86
C THR A 84 -21.33 16.68 -6.10
N ALA A 85 -21.09 15.89 -7.15
CA ALA A 85 -21.94 15.90 -8.34
C ALA A 85 -23.36 15.44 -7.98
N ASP A 86 -23.51 14.33 -7.26
CA ASP A 86 -24.82 13.82 -6.82
C ASP A 86 -25.56 14.80 -5.89
N GLU A 87 -24.86 15.48 -4.98
CA GLU A 87 -25.45 16.49 -4.06
C GLU A 87 -25.85 17.79 -4.75
N SER A 88 -25.35 18.04 -5.97
CA SER A 88 -25.65 19.26 -6.75
C SER A 88 -26.87 19.12 -7.68
N PHE A 89 -27.45 17.92 -7.77
CA PHE A 89 -28.68 17.62 -8.53
C PHE A 89 -29.89 17.48 -7.61
#